data_AF-A0A2I0HVZ8-F1
#
_entry.id   AF-A0A2I0HVZ8-F1
#
_cell.length_a   1.000
_cell.length_b   1.000
_cell.length_c   1.000
_cell.angle_alpha   90.00
_cell.angle_beta   90.00
_cell.angle_gamma   90.00
#
_symmetry.space_group_name_H-M   'P 1'
#
loop_
_entity.id
_entity.type
_entity.pdbx_description
1 polymer ?
#
loop_
_entity_poly.entity_id
_entity_poly.type
_entity_poly.pdbx_seq_one_letter_code
_entity_poly.pdbx_strand_id
1 'polypeptide(L)'
;MNAHLGGFAAALVQDPVWVMNVVPVEAKVNTLGVIYERGLIGTYQSWCEAMSTYPRTYDLIHADSIFTLYKDRCDMEDILLEMDRILRPEGSIIFRDDVDVLVTVKQIIGAMNYSSQIVDHEDGPLIREKLLFAVKNYWTAPAPSDNTRSEAS
;
A
#
# COMPACT_ATOMS: atom_id res chain seq x y z
N MET A 1 -0.16 -4.06 5.50
CA MET A 1 1.16 -3.59 5.94
C MET A 1 1.32 -3.61 7.45
N ASN A 2 0.31 -3.22 8.21
CA ASN A 2 0.24 -3.48 9.64
C ASN A 2 -1.10 -4.17 9.94
N ALA A 3 -1.06 -5.48 10.21
CA ALA A 3 -2.26 -6.30 10.30
C ALA A 3 -2.94 -6.26 11.68
N HIS A 4 -2.27 -5.73 12.72
CA HIS A 4 -2.72 -5.84 14.10
C HIS A 4 -3.19 -7.28 14.40
N LEU A 5 -4.46 -7.49 14.70
CA LEU A 5 -5.05 -8.81 15.02
C LEU A 5 -5.62 -9.56 13.79
N GLY A 6 -5.32 -9.11 12.57
CA GLY A 6 -5.84 -9.69 11.33
C GLY A 6 -7.29 -9.36 11.03
N GLY A 7 -7.81 -8.24 11.57
CA GLY A 7 -9.22 -7.85 11.44
C GLY A 7 -9.66 -7.64 9.99
N PHE A 8 -8.80 -7.01 9.17
CA PHE A 8 -9.06 -6.79 7.74
C PHE A 8 -9.21 -8.12 6.98
N ALA A 9 -8.31 -9.09 7.23
CA ALA A 9 -8.40 -10.41 6.63
C ALA A 9 -9.63 -11.19 7.10
N ALA A 10 -9.99 -11.06 8.39
CA ALA A 10 -11.17 -11.71 8.94
C ALA A 10 -12.48 -11.20 8.31
N ALA A 11 -12.55 -9.92 7.94
CA ALA A 11 -13.72 -9.35 7.27
C ALA A 11 -13.92 -9.90 5.85
N LEU A 12 -12.83 -10.27 5.17
CA LEU A 12 -12.82 -10.75 3.78
C LEU A 12 -12.81 -12.28 3.66
N VAL A 13 -12.96 -13.01 4.77
CA VAL A 13 -12.80 -14.48 4.78
C VAL A 13 -13.84 -15.23 3.92
N GLN A 14 -14.99 -14.60 3.66
CA GLN A 14 -16.06 -15.17 2.84
C GLN A 14 -15.94 -14.78 1.36
N ASP A 15 -15.08 -13.83 1.04
CA ASP A 15 -14.86 -13.36 -0.32
C ASP A 15 -13.81 -14.24 -1.02
N PRO A 16 -13.85 -14.35 -2.36
CA PRO A 16 -12.90 -15.15 -3.14
C PRO A 16 -11.55 -14.44 -3.30
N VAL A 17 -10.98 -13.98 -2.18
CA VAL A 17 -9.71 -13.26 -2.11
C VAL A 17 -8.78 -13.91 -1.08
N TRP A 18 -7.47 -13.73 -1.25
CA TRP A 18 -6.48 -14.15 -0.27
C TRP A 18 -5.84 -12.91 0.34
N VAL A 19 -5.56 -12.96 1.66
CA VAL A 19 -4.99 -11.83 2.39
C VAL A 19 -3.73 -12.26 3.12
N MET A 20 -2.60 -11.64 2.77
CA MET A 20 -1.36 -11.78 3.53
C MET A 20 -1.35 -10.78 4.69
N ASN A 21 -1.48 -11.28 5.92
CA ASN A 21 -1.32 -10.43 7.10
C ASN A 21 0.17 -10.17 7.34
N VAL A 22 0.54 -8.90 7.52
CA VAL A 22 1.92 -8.53 7.80
C VAL A 22 1.97 -7.84 9.16
N VAL A 23 2.83 -8.36 10.05
CA VAL A 23 3.11 -7.76 11.36
C VAL A 23 4.49 -7.12 11.30
N PRO A 24 4.59 -5.78 11.36
CA PRO A 24 5.87 -5.07 11.38
C PRO A 24 6.77 -5.55 12.53
N VAL A 25 8.07 -5.74 12.29
CA VAL A 25 9.01 -6.12 13.36
C VAL A 25 9.20 -4.99 14.39
N GLU A 26 8.86 -3.77 14.00
CA GLU A 26 8.89 -2.55 14.80
C GLU A 26 7.64 -2.38 15.68
N ALA A 27 6.60 -3.19 15.47
CA ALA A 27 5.40 -3.17 16.29
C ALA A 27 5.72 -3.57 17.74
N LYS A 28 5.21 -2.80 18.71
CA LYS A 28 5.43 -3.06 20.14
C LYS A 28 4.86 -4.40 20.61
N VAL A 29 3.76 -4.83 19.99
CA VAL A 29 3.03 -6.04 20.34
C VAL A 29 3.10 -7.00 19.16
N ASN A 30 3.59 -8.20 19.44
CA ASN A 30 3.60 -9.26 18.47
C ASN A 30 2.25 -9.98 18.44
N THR A 31 1.51 -9.80 17.35
CA THR A 31 0.16 -10.33 17.15
C THR A 31 0.11 -11.51 16.19
N LEU A 32 1.25 -11.94 15.62
CA LEU A 32 1.25 -12.98 14.60
C LEU A 32 0.76 -14.33 15.12
N GLY A 33 1.06 -14.65 16.39
CA GLY A 33 0.53 -15.86 17.04
C GLY A 33 -1.00 -15.88 17.05
N VAL A 34 -1.64 -14.76 17.38
CA VAL A 34 -3.10 -14.63 17.39
C VAL A 34 -3.68 -14.76 15.98
N ILE A 35 -2.99 -14.22 14.96
CA ILE A 35 -3.38 -14.37 13.55
C ILE A 35 -3.41 -15.85 13.16
N TYR A 36 -2.39 -16.63 13.54
CA TYR A 36 -2.33 -18.06 13.27
C TYR A 36 -3.38 -18.87 14.04
N GLU A 37 -3.67 -18.53 15.30
CA GLU A 37 -4.74 -19.18 16.08
C GLU A 37 -6.12 -18.98 15.45
N ARG A 38 -6.32 -17.90 14.69
CA ARG A 38 -7.54 -17.63 13.92
C ARG A 38 -7.57 -18.34 12.55
N GLY A 39 -6.54 -19.12 12.21
CA GLY A 39 -6.43 -19.82 10.93
C GLY A 39 -6.08 -18.91 9.75
N LEU A 40 -5.58 -17.70 10.01
CA LEU A 40 -5.19 -16.73 8.97
C LEU A 40 -3.70 -16.85 8.67
N ILE A 41 -3.32 -16.59 7.41
CA ILE A 41 -1.92 -16.56 7.00
C ILE A 41 -1.29 -15.20 7.31
N GLY A 42 -0.02 -15.19 7.68
CA GLY A 42 0.73 -13.97 7.92
C GLY A 42 2.22 -14.16 8.06
N THR A 43 2.96 -13.06 8.05
CA THR A 43 4.43 -13.01 8.17
C THR A 43 4.87 -11.77 8.94
N TYR A 44 6.10 -11.81 9.45
CA TYR A 44 6.81 -10.58 9.82
C TYR A 44 7.45 -9.94 8.59
N GLN A 45 7.54 -8.61 8.59
CA GLN A 45 8.29 -7.85 7.59
C GLN A 45 8.74 -6.53 8.20
N SER A 46 9.97 -6.09 7.94
CA SER A 46 10.34 -4.68 8.11
C SER A 46 10.07 -3.94 6.80
N TRP A 47 9.33 -2.85 6.84
CA TRP A 47 9.05 -2.04 5.66
C TRP A 47 10.19 -1.07 5.30
N CYS A 48 11.25 -1.04 6.11
CA CYS A 48 12.52 -0.43 5.71
C CYS A 48 13.35 -1.35 4.80
N GLU A 49 12.94 -2.62 4.66
CA GLU A 49 13.61 -3.61 3.82
C GLU A 49 12.66 -4.11 2.73
N ALA A 50 13.25 -4.61 1.64
CA ALA A 50 12.47 -5.22 0.57
C ALA A 50 11.74 -6.48 1.07
N MET A 51 10.45 -6.59 0.76
CA MET A 51 9.66 -7.76 1.07
C MET A 51 10.10 -8.92 0.16
N SER A 52 10.22 -10.12 0.73
CA SER A 52 10.58 -11.35 -0.01
C SER A 52 9.43 -11.86 -0.89
N THR A 53 8.94 -11.01 -1.81
CA THR A 53 7.88 -11.30 -2.77
C THR A 53 8.26 -10.77 -4.15
N TYR A 54 7.64 -11.34 -5.18
CA TYR A 54 7.83 -10.89 -6.54
C TYR A 54 7.22 -9.49 -6.77
N PRO A 55 7.80 -8.67 -7.65
CA PRO A 55 7.15 -7.44 -8.07
C PRO A 55 5.76 -7.71 -8.64
N ARG A 56 4.80 -6.81 -8.41
CA ARG A 56 3.41 -6.92 -8.92
C ARG A 56 2.65 -8.17 -8.46
N THR A 57 2.80 -8.53 -7.18
CA THR A 57 2.10 -9.67 -6.56
C THR A 57 0.69 -9.32 -6.07
N TYR A 58 0.49 -8.11 -5.56
CA TYR A 58 -0.75 -7.72 -4.89
C TYR A 58 -1.58 -6.73 -5.71
N ASP A 59 -2.90 -6.84 -5.63
CA ASP A 59 -3.85 -5.91 -6.25
C ASP A 59 -4.35 -4.83 -5.27
N LEU A 60 -4.27 -5.10 -3.96
CA LEU A 60 -4.69 -4.19 -2.90
C LEU A 60 -3.69 -4.21 -1.73
N ILE A 61 -3.32 -3.04 -1.23
CA ILE A 61 -2.54 -2.89 -0.01
C ILE A 61 -3.32 -2.07 1.02
N HIS A 62 -3.51 -2.62 2.20
CA HIS A 62 -4.04 -1.89 3.35
C HIS A 62 -2.90 -1.55 4.33
N ALA A 63 -2.73 -0.27 4.64
CA ALA A 63 -1.67 0.25 5.49
C ALA A 63 -2.26 1.06 6.65
N ASP A 64 -2.02 0.58 7.88
CA ASP A 64 -2.56 1.18 9.10
C ASP A 64 -1.44 1.71 9.98
N SER A 65 -1.45 3.03 10.21
CA SER A 65 -0.48 3.79 11.02
C SER A 65 0.97 3.46 10.67
N ILE A 66 1.25 3.12 9.40
CA ILE A 66 2.54 2.56 9.01
C ILE A 66 3.63 3.62 9.09
N PHE A 67 3.37 4.81 8.59
CA PHE A 67 4.39 5.87 8.56
C PHE A 67 4.63 6.42 9.96
N THR A 68 3.58 6.52 10.77
CA THR A 68 3.72 6.83 12.19
C THR A 68 4.53 5.78 12.95
N LEU A 69 4.37 4.48 12.62
CA LEU A 69 5.12 3.38 13.25
C LEU A 69 6.61 3.43 12.90
N TYR A 70 6.95 3.77 11.66
CA TYR A 70 8.31 3.84 11.14
C TYR A 70 8.96 5.23 11.24
N LYS A 71 8.27 6.18 11.88
CA LYS A 71 8.79 7.53 12.09
C LYS A 71 10.17 7.47 12.75
N ASP A 72 11.11 8.23 12.19
CA ASP A 72 12.51 8.32 12.63
C ASP A 72 13.32 7.01 12.53
N ARG A 73 12.82 5.98 11.81
CA ARG A 73 13.53 4.71 11.58
C ARG A 73 14.02 4.53 10.15
N CYS A 74 13.19 4.86 9.17
CA CYS A 74 13.55 4.89 7.77
C CYS A 74 12.71 5.92 7.02
N ASP A 75 13.14 6.23 5.81
CA ASP A 75 12.53 7.27 4.99
C ASP A 75 11.18 6.80 4.44
N MET A 76 10.24 7.74 4.32
CA MET A 76 8.89 7.46 3.82
C MET A 76 8.96 6.97 2.37
N GLU A 77 9.91 7.49 1.59
CA GLU A 77 10.16 7.08 0.21
C GLU A 77 10.51 5.59 0.10
N ASP A 78 11.31 5.04 1.01
CA ASP A 78 11.71 3.62 0.96
C ASP A 78 10.49 2.69 1.11
N ILE A 79 9.60 3.02 2.04
CA ILE A 79 8.34 2.30 2.24
C ILE A 79 7.47 2.40 0.99
N LEU A 80 7.31 3.61 0.44
CA LEU A 80 6.49 3.86 -0.75
C LEU A 80 7.04 3.16 -2.00
N LEU A 81 8.37 3.10 -2.16
CA LEU A 81 9.03 2.38 -3.25
C LEU A 81 8.81 0.88 -3.16
N GLU A 82 8.90 0.31 -1.95
CA GLU A 82 8.63 -1.11 -1.75
C GLU A 82 7.15 -1.45 -2.03
N MET A 83 6.24 -0.57 -1.62
CA MET A 83 4.82 -0.67 -1.95
C MET A 83 4.56 -0.61 -3.46
N ASP A 84 5.22 0.32 -4.16
CA ASP A 84 5.12 0.42 -5.62
C ASP A 84 5.62 -0.85 -6.31
N ARG A 85 6.73 -1.42 -5.83
CA ARG A 85 7.33 -2.63 -6.40
C ARG A 85 6.37 -3.81 -6.33
N ILE A 86 5.72 -4.04 -5.18
CA ILE A 86 4.87 -5.23 -4.96
C ILE A 86 3.45 -5.09 -5.50
N LEU A 87 2.98 -3.86 -5.73
CA LEU A 87 1.65 -3.58 -6.26
C LEU A 87 1.59 -3.70 -7.78
N ARG A 88 0.57 -4.40 -8.29
CA ARG A 88 0.28 -4.48 -9.73
C ARG A 88 -0.15 -3.10 -10.26
N PRO A 89 0.11 -2.78 -11.54
CA PRO A 89 -0.55 -1.63 -12.16
C PRO A 89 -2.07 -1.67 -11.99
N GLU A 90 -2.69 -0.50 -11.83
CA GLU A 90 -4.12 -0.35 -11.49
C GLU A 90 -4.50 -0.88 -10.10
N GLY A 91 -3.54 -1.42 -9.36
CA GLY A 91 -3.71 -1.80 -7.96
C GLY A 91 -3.99 -0.59 -7.07
N SER A 92 -4.68 -0.85 -5.97
CA SER A 92 -5.11 0.18 -5.03
C SER A 92 -4.38 0.08 -3.69
N ILE A 93 -4.26 1.22 -3.01
CA ILE A 93 -3.70 1.33 -1.67
C ILE A 93 -4.67 2.14 -0.81
N ILE A 94 -4.88 1.66 0.41
CA ILE A 94 -5.63 2.36 1.44
C ILE A 94 -4.66 2.64 2.58
N PHE A 95 -4.38 3.92 2.81
CA PHE A 95 -3.62 4.36 3.97
C PHE A 95 -4.58 4.91 5.03
N ARG A 96 -4.33 4.55 6.28
CA ARG A 96 -4.97 5.10 7.47
C ARG A 96 -3.89 5.63 8.39
N ASP A 97 -3.79 6.95 8.54
CA ASP A 97 -2.77 7.60 9.37
C ASP A 97 -3.20 9.04 9.72
N ASP A 98 -2.39 9.77 10.49
CA ASP A 98 -2.65 11.19 10.79
C ASP A 98 -2.63 12.04 9.51
N VAL A 99 -3.55 13.02 9.43
CA VAL A 99 -3.70 13.89 8.26
C VAL A 99 -2.40 14.57 7.81
N ASP A 100 -1.53 14.97 8.74
CA ASP A 100 -0.28 15.66 8.40
C ASP A 100 0.66 14.73 7.62
N VAL A 101 0.69 13.45 8.01
CA VAL A 101 1.45 12.40 7.32
C VAL A 101 0.85 12.12 5.95
N LEU A 102 -0.48 11.97 5.85
CA LEU A 102 -1.14 11.66 4.59
C LEU A 102 -0.99 12.76 3.54
N VAL A 103 -0.89 14.03 3.94
CA VAL A 103 -0.61 15.14 3.02
C VAL A 103 0.78 14.99 2.39
N THR A 104 1.80 14.63 3.18
CA THR A 104 3.15 14.35 2.66
C THR A 104 3.15 13.12 1.75
N VAL A 105 2.51 12.02 2.16
CA VAL A 105 2.39 10.80 1.35
C VAL A 105 1.73 11.13 0.00
N LYS A 106 0.63 11.90 0.02
CA LYS A 106 -0.08 12.32 -1.20
C LYS A 106 0.82 13.07 -2.19
N GLN A 107 1.72 13.92 -1.70
CA GLN A 107 2.67 14.64 -2.56
C GLN A 107 3.66 13.67 -3.23
N ILE A 108 4.23 12.74 -2.47
CA ILE A 108 5.22 11.77 -2.98
C ILE A 108 4.58 10.81 -3.99
N ILE A 109 3.45 10.18 -3.65
CA ILE A 109 2.78 9.25 -4.57
C ILE A 109 2.24 9.95 -5.82
N GLY A 110 1.89 11.24 -5.70
CA GLY A 110 1.56 12.08 -6.86
C GLY A 110 2.73 12.19 -7.85
N ALA A 111 3.95 12.36 -7.35
CA ALA A 111 5.17 12.33 -8.16
C ALA A 111 5.46 10.94 -8.77
N MET A 112 5.00 9.88 -8.10
CA MET A 112 5.07 8.49 -8.60
C MET A 112 3.95 8.13 -9.59
N ASN A 113 3.16 9.11 -10.04
CA ASN A 113 2.03 8.94 -10.96
C ASN A 113 0.90 8.05 -10.38
N TYR A 114 0.56 8.24 -9.10
CA TYR A 114 -0.64 7.68 -8.50
C TYR A 114 -1.79 8.69 -8.52
N SER A 115 -3.01 8.21 -8.77
CA SER A 115 -4.23 8.98 -8.52
C SER A 115 -4.62 8.80 -7.04
N SER A 116 -4.87 9.89 -6.31
CA SER A 116 -5.16 9.76 -4.87
C SER A 116 -6.13 10.79 -4.29
N GLN A 117 -6.93 10.36 -3.32
CA GLN A 117 -7.94 11.16 -2.63
C GLN A 117 -7.89 10.92 -1.11
N ILE A 118 -7.96 12.00 -0.33
CA ILE A 118 -8.09 11.94 1.13
C ILE A 118 -9.57 12.01 1.45
N VAL A 119 -10.02 11.15 2.36
CA VAL A 119 -11.40 11.01 2.83
C VAL A 119 -11.42 11.09 4.35
N ASP A 120 -12.53 11.58 4.89
CA ASP A 120 -12.76 11.66 6.33
C ASP A 120 -12.79 10.30 7.02
N HIS A 121 -12.58 10.32 8.34
CA HIS A 121 -12.69 9.14 9.18
C HIS A 121 -14.14 8.67 9.27
N GLU A 122 -14.34 7.36 9.46
CA GLU A 122 -15.65 6.69 9.64
C GLU A 122 -16.50 7.37 10.73
N ASP A 123 -15.85 7.75 11.83
CA ASP A 123 -16.48 8.39 13.00
C ASP A 123 -16.64 9.93 12.86
N GLY A 124 -16.25 10.50 11.72
CA GLY A 124 -16.55 11.89 11.36
C GLY A 124 -15.35 12.78 10.98
N PRO A 125 -15.64 14.02 10.52
CA PRO A 125 -14.64 14.90 9.92
C PRO A 125 -13.67 15.55 10.93
N LEU A 126 -13.98 15.56 12.22
CA LEU A 126 -13.16 16.19 13.25
C LEU A 126 -11.99 15.31 13.73
N ILE A 127 -11.98 14.03 13.35
CA ILE A 127 -10.91 13.11 13.72
C ILE A 127 -9.70 13.36 12.81
N ARG A 128 -8.52 13.42 13.43
CA ARG A 128 -7.25 13.69 12.75
C ARG A 128 -6.75 12.50 11.92
N GLU A 129 -7.05 11.28 12.34
CA GLU A 129 -6.82 10.09 11.53
C GLU A 129 -7.74 10.17 10.31
N LYS A 130 -7.18 9.98 9.12
CA LYS A 130 -7.91 10.06 7.85
C LYS A 130 -7.60 8.84 6.99
N LEU A 131 -8.35 8.69 5.92
CA LEU A 131 -8.12 7.66 4.91
C LEU A 131 -7.57 8.30 3.64
N LEU A 132 -6.50 7.78 3.08
CA LEU A 132 -5.99 8.15 1.76
C LEU A 132 -6.13 6.93 0.85
N PHE A 133 -7.01 7.05 -0.14
CA PHE A 133 -7.16 6.08 -1.22
C PHE A 133 -6.24 6.48 -2.36
N ALA A 134 -5.40 5.56 -2.81
CA ALA A 134 -4.49 5.76 -3.92
C ALA A 134 -4.61 4.62 -4.93
N VAL A 135 -4.53 4.92 -6.22
CA VAL A 135 -4.56 3.96 -7.31
C VAL A 135 -3.34 4.17 -8.19
N LYS A 136 -2.60 3.10 -8.45
CA LYS A 136 -1.42 3.12 -9.31
C LYS A 136 -1.83 3.23 -10.76
N ASN A 137 -1.46 4.33 -11.43
CA ASN A 137 -1.80 4.48 -12.85
C ASN A 137 -0.97 3.50 -13.69
N TYR A 138 -1.62 2.84 -14.65
CA TYR A 138 -0.91 2.06 -15.67
C TYR A 138 -0.29 3.01 -16.69
N TRP A 139 1.03 2.92 -16.87
CA TRP A 139 1.74 3.69 -17.87
C TRP A 139 2.57 2.77 -18.75
N THR A 140 2.54 3.01 -20.06
CA THR A 140 3.35 2.31 -21.06
C THR A 140 4.03 3.34 -21.94
N ALA A 141 5.15 2.96 -22.56
CA ALA A 141 5.77 3.79 -23.57
C ALA A 141 4.78 4.01 -24.72
N PRO A 142 4.67 5.23 -25.26
CA PRO A 142 3.87 5.47 -26.46
C PRO A 142 4.39 4.60 -27.61
N ALA A 143 3.46 4.16 -28.47
CA ALA A 143 3.83 3.39 -29.65
C ALA A 143 4.79 4.21 -30.54
N PRO A 144 5.78 3.57 -31.21
CA PRO A 144 6.61 4.26 -32.19
C PRO A 144 5.75 4.87 -33.29
N SER A 145 6.02 6.11 -33.69
CA SER A 145 5.34 6.76 -34.81
C SER A 145 5.81 6.15 -36.15
N ASP A 146 4.89 5.54 -36.90
CA ASP A 146 5.14 5.08 -38.28
C ASP A 146 5.30 6.27 -39.24
N ASN A 147 6.52 6.81 -39.35
CA ASN A 147 6.85 7.87 -40.30
C ASN A 147 7.53 7.37 -41.60
N THR A 148 7.35 6.09 -41.97
CA THR A 148 8.11 5.46 -43.07
C THR A 148 7.23 4.84 -44.16
N ARG A 149 6.23 5.58 -44.69
CA ARG A 149 5.43 5.12 -45.85
C ARG A 149 5.10 6.16 -46.93
N SER A 150 5.81 7.29 -47.02
CA SER A 150 5.55 8.30 -48.07
C SER A 150 6.68 8.53 -49.08
N GLU A 151 7.77 7.75 -49.06
CA GLU A 151 8.85 7.83 -50.06
C GLU A 151 8.99 6.51 -50.85
N ALA A 152 7.97 6.18 -51.62
CA ALA A 152 8.10 5.28 -52.77
C ALA A 152 7.00 5.65 -53.77
N SER A 153 7.24 6.72 -54.53
CA SER A 153 6.57 7.01 -55.80
C SER A 153 7.40 6.47 -56.95
#